data_AF-A0A970U8I5-F1
#
_entry.id   AF-A0A970U8I5-F1
#
_cell.length_a   1.000
_cell.length_b   1.000
_cell.length_c   1.000
_cell.angle_alpha   90.00
_cell.angle_beta   90.00
_cell.angle_gamma   90.00
#
_symmetry.space_group_name_H-M   'P 1'
#
loop_
_entity.id
_entity.type
_entity.pdbx_description
1 polymer ?
#
loop_
_entity_poly.entity_id
_entity_poly.type
_entity_poly.pdbx_seq_one_letter_code
_entity_poly.pdbx_strand_id
1 'polypeptide(L)' 'MLAVGITLTEYIRRRKLSCAALDLKNTNLNVIDIAMKYGYNSQDAFSVAFKRLYGILPAQARQSKN' A
#
# COMPACT_ATOMS: atom_id res chain seq x y z
N MET A 1 -24.29 -4.76 20.12
CA MET A 1 -23.58 -5.47 19.03
C MET A 1 -22.39 -4.61 18.62
N LEU A 2 -21.18 -4.93 19.09
CA LEU A 2 -19.98 -4.16 18.78
C LEU A 2 -19.61 -4.45 17.31
N ALA A 3 -20.09 -3.62 16.39
CA ALA A 3 -19.75 -3.73 14.98
C ALA A 3 -18.25 -3.45 14.83
N VAL A 4 -17.47 -4.51 14.64
CA VAL A 4 -16.06 -4.45 14.28
C VAL A 4 -15.96 -3.57 13.04
N GLY A 5 -15.51 -2.32 13.21
CA GLY A 5 -15.73 -1.18 12.30
C GLY A 5 -15.01 -1.21 10.95
N ILE A 6 -14.69 -2.40 10.44
CA ILE A 6 -13.99 -2.59 9.16
C ILE A 6 -14.64 -3.77 8.44
N THR A 7 -15.08 -3.55 7.20
CA THR A 7 -15.57 -4.65 6.35
C THR A 7 -14.42 -5.59 6.00
N LEU A 8 -14.71 -6.87 5.76
CA LEU A 8 -13.68 -7.84 5.34
C LEU A 8 -12.88 -7.34 4.11
N THR A 9 -13.56 -6.72 3.15
CA THR A 9 -12.94 -6.12 1.97
C THR A 9 -11.93 -5.03 2.33
N GLU A 10 -12.29 -4.15 3.27
CA GLU A 10 -11.39 -3.08 3.73
C GLU A 10 -10.19 -3.65 4.50
N TYR A 11 -10.41 -4.68 5.33
CA TYR A 11 -9.31 -5.38 6.00
C TYR A 11 -8.32 -5.99 4.99
N ILE A 12 -8.82 -6.69 3.95
CA ILE A 12 -7.98 -7.27 2.90
C ILE A 12 -7.21 -6.19 2.16
N ARG A 13 -7.85 -5.06 1.81
CA ARG A 13 -7.18 -3.93 1.15
C ARG A 13 -6.05 -3.36 2.00
N ARG A 14 -6.30 -3.13 3.30
CA ARG A 14 -5.28 -2.65 4.24
C ARG A 14 -4.13 -3.63 4.37
N ARG A 15 -4.42 -4.94 4.46
CA ARG A 15 -3.38 -5.97 4.55
C ARG A 15 -2.48 -5.99 3.31
N LYS A 16 -3.06 -5.87 2.11
CA LYS A 16 -2.30 -5.77 0.85
C LYS A 16 -1.38 -4.55 0.85
N LEU A 17 -1.89 -3.38 1.26
CA LEU A 17 -1.10 -2.15 1.34
C LEU A 17 0.04 -2.26 2.38
N SER A 18 -0.17 -2.97 3.49
CA SER A 18 0.90 -3.25 4.47
C SER A 18 2.01 -4.12 3.92
N CYS A 19 1.66 -5.17 3.16
CA CYS A 19 2.67 -5.97 2.47
C CYS A 19 3.40 -5.14 1.40
N ALA A 20 2.69 -4.30 0.65
CA ALA A 20 3.31 -3.38 -0.32
C ALA A 20 4.30 -2.41 0.33
N ALA A 21 3.99 -1.90 1.53
CA ALA A 21 4.89 -1.04 2.30
C ALA A 21 6.18 -1.76 2.71
N LEU A 22 6.11 -3.05 3.04
CA LEU A 22 7.29 -3.87 3.31
C LEU A 22 8.13 -4.09 2.06
N ASP A 23 7.50 -4.41 0.93
CA ASP A 23 8.19 -4.57 -0.35
C ASP A 23 8.88 -3.26 -0.79
N LEU A 24 8.24 -2.11 -0.57
CA LEU A 24 8.82 -0.80 -0.84
C LEU A 24 10.10 -0.51 -0.04
N LYS A 25 10.23 -1.07 1.17
CA LYS A 25 11.40 -0.89 2.05
C LYS A 25 12.49 -1.94 1.81
N ASN A 26 12.08 -3.17 1.55
CA ASN A 26 12.96 -4.34 1.52
C ASN A 26 13.45 -4.69 0.12
N THR A 27 12.84 -4.15 -0.93
CA THR A 27 13.18 -4.47 -2.32
C THR A 27 13.48 -3.21 -3.13
N ASN A 28 14.14 -3.40 -4.28
CA ASN A 28 14.36 -2.34 -5.27
C ASN A 28 13.34 -2.38 -6.42
N LEU A 29 12.24 -3.14 -6.29
CA LEU A 29 11.21 -3.24 -7.32
C LEU A 29 10.64 -1.86 -7.66
N ASN A 30 10.22 -1.60 -8.90
CA ASN A 30 9.58 -0.31 -9.21
C ASN A 30 8.24 -0.19 -8.49
N VAL A 31 7.79 1.05 -8.24
CA VAL A 31 6.50 1.29 -7.57
C VAL A 31 5.35 0.69 -8.38
N ILE A 32 5.41 0.72 -9.71
CA ILE A 32 4.42 0.09 -10.59
C ILE A 32 4.40 -1.44 -10.47
N ASP A 33 5.55 -2.09 -10.33
CA ASP A 33 5.64 -3.55 -10.18
C ASP A 33 5.00 -4.01 -8.86
N ILE A 34 5.26 -3.24 -7.79
CA ILE A 34 4.63 -3.45 -6.48
C ILE A 34 3.12 -3.21 -6.57
N ALA A 35 2.69 -2.14 -7.23
CA ALA A 35 1.26 -1.85 -7.43
C ALA A 35 0.54 -3.02 -8.11
N MET A 36 1.10 -3.52 -9.22
CA MET A 36 0.54 -4.66 -9.96
C MET A 36 0.51 -5.93 -9.11
N LYS A 37 1.59 -6.23 -8.36
CA LYS A 37 1.66 -7.39 -7.44
C LYS A 37 0.53 -7.41 -6.41
N TYR A 38 0.10 -6.25 -5.94
CA TYR A 38 -0.97 -6.12 -4.94
C TYR A 38 -2.36 -5.85 -5.55
N GLY A 39 -2.50 -5.95 -6.87
CA GLY A 39 -3.78 -5.88 -7.59
C GLY A 39 -4.23 -4.48 -7.93
N TYR A 40 -3.30 -3.54 -8.10
CA TYR A 40 -3.57 -2.21 -8.64
C TYR A 40 -3.11 -2.13 -10.09
N ASN A 41 -4.00 -1.71 -10.97
CA ASN A 41 -3.72 -1.64 -12.41
C ASN A 41 -2.92 -0.39 -12.81
N SER A 42 -2.70 0.55 -11.89
CA SER A 42 -1.90 1.75 -12.13
C SER A 42 -1.17 2.20 -10.87
N GLN A 43 -0.03 2.85 -11.08
CA GLN A 43 0.75 3.47 -10.01
C GLN A 43 -0.02 4.60 -9.32
N ASP A 44 -0.84 5.37 -10.04
CA ASP A 44 -1.68 6.43 -9.47
C ASP A 44 -2.72 5.87 -8.51
N ALA A 45 -3.46 4.83 -8.92
CA ALA A 45 -4.49 4.21 -8.07
C ALA A 45 -3.87 3.63 -6.78
N PHE A 46 -2.70 3.00 -6.91
CA PHE A 46 -1.94 2.53 -5.76
C PHE A 46 -1.48 3.69 -4.87
N SER A 47 -0.92 4.76 -5.45
CA SER A 47 -0.41 5.90 -4.69
C SER A 47 -1.50 6.63 -3.91
N VAL A 48 -2.70 6.78 -4.48
CA VAL A 48 -3.86 7.34 -3.79
C VAL A 48 -4.26 6.45 -2.61
N ALA A 49 -4.38 5.13 -2.81
CA ALA A 49 -4.76 4.21 -1.75
C ALA A 49 -3.69 4.14 -0.64
N PHE A 50 -2.42 4.13 -1.02
CA PHE A 50 -1.28 4.11 -0.11
C PHE A 50 -1.21 5.40 0.71
N LYS A 51 -1.34 6.56 0.07
CA LYS A 51 -1.37 7.86 0.76
C LYS A 51 -2.57 7.97 1.70
N ARG A 52 -3.73 7.44 1.30
CA ARG A 52 -4.91 7.42 2.17
C ARG A 52 -4.70 6.60 3.45
N LEU A 53 -3.91 5.53 3.38
CA LEU A 53 -3.64 4.66 4.52
C LEU A 53 -2.45 5.12 5.38
N TYR A 54 -1.36 5.58 4.77
CA TYR A 54 -0.10 5.90 5.44
C TYR A 54 0.21 7.40 5.54
N GLY A 55 -0.58 8.26 4.89
CA GLY A 55 -0.36 9.71 4.87
C GLY A 55 0.76 10.20 3.93
N ILE A 56 1.59 9.28 3.42
CA ILE A 56 2.75 9.59 2.58
C ILE A 56 2.67 8.88 1.22
N LEU A 57 3.43 9.36 0.24
CA LEU A 57 3.53 8.70 -1.07
C LEU A 57 4.42 7.45 -1.00
N PRO A 58 4.18 6.42 -1.83
CA PRO A 58 5.04 5.24 -1.94
C PRO A 58 6.52 5.57 -2.18
N ALA A 59 6.79 6.59 -3.01
CA ALA A 59 8.15 7.05 -3.29
C ALA A 59 8.85 7.62 -2.04
N GLN A 60 8.11 8.35 -1.20
CA GLN A 60 8.62 8.89 0.07
C GLN A 60 8.87 7.77 1.09
N ALA A 61 7.97 6.79 1.14
CA ALA A 61 8.11 5.61 2.01
C ALA A 61 9.39 4.81 1.70
N ARG A 62 9.86 4.84 0.45
CA ARG A 62 11.13 4.24 0.03
C ARG A 62 12.36 5.04 0.46
N GLN A 63 12.28 6.36 0.38
CA GLN A 63 13.40 7.27 0.71
C GLN A 63 13.69 7.34 2.21
N SER A 64 12.75 6.94 3.08
CA SER A 64 12.93 6.89 4.53
C SER A 64 13.89 5.77 5.02
N LYS A 65 14.77 5.28 4.15
CA LYS A 65 15.81 4.28 4.47
C LYS A 65 17.13 4.93 4.92
N ASN A 66 17.15 6.24 5.13
CA ASN A 66 18.28 6.99 5.69
C ASN A 66 18.16 7.11 7.21
#